data_AF-A0A9X8R524-F1
#
_entry.id   AF-A0A9X8R524-F1
#
_cell.length_a   1.000
_cell.length_b   1.000
_cell.length_c   1.000
_cell.angle_alpha   90.00
_cell.angle_beta   90.00
_cell.angle_gamma   90.00
#
_symmetry.space_group_name_H-M   'P 1'
#
loop_
_entity.id
_entity.type
_entity.pdbx_description
1 polymer ?
#
loop_
_entity_poly.entity_id
_entity_poly.type
_entity_poly.pdbx_seq_one_letter_code
_entity_poly.pdbx_strand_id
1 'polypeptide(L)' 'MIDTAIEIKTTNNKELWEKKRDYLTALRRSTRQPSASIEELRTLAHSGMLDKSERALYDDLSVVLMLLGEGQLESA' A
#
# COMPACT_ATOMS: atom_id res chain seq x y z
N MET A 1 11.19 12.28 32.40
CA MET A 1 10.14 12.77 31.48
C MET A 1 10.12 11.82 30.31
N ILE A 2 9.04 11.08 30.15
CA ILE A 2 8.95 9.91 29.27
C ILE A 2 8.63 10.39 27.85
N ASP A 3 9.44 9.95 26.89
CA ASP A 3 9.39 10.15 25.43
C ASP A 3 8.03 9.80 24.81
N THR A 4 7.02 10.64 25.04
CA THR A 4 5.65 10.42 24.53
C THR A 4 5.57 10.57 23.00
N ALA A 5 6.63 11.06 22.36
CA ALA A 5 6.71 11.20 20.90
C ALA A 5 7.13 9.89 20.19
N ILE A 6 7.78 8.96 20.88
CA ILE A 6 8.31 7.73 20.25
C ILE A 6 7.26 6.61 20.25
N GLU A 7 6.42 6.51 21.30
CA GLU A 7 5.37 5.48 21.41
C GLU A 7 4.21 5.64 20.40
N ILE A 8 3.98 6.85 19.87
CA ILE A 8 2.97 7.09 18.84
C ILE A 8 3.45 6.63 17.44
N LYS A 9 4.76 6.53 17.22
CA LYS A 9 5.35 6.18 15.90
C LYS A 9 5.47 4.67 15.65
N THR A 10 5.81 3.88 16.67
CA THR A 10 6.06 2.44 16.51
C THR A 10 4.78 1.62 16.41
N THR A 11 3.71 2.04 17.10
CA THR A 11 2.40 1.36 17.03
C THR A 11 1.74 1.54 15.66
N ASN A 12 1.86 2.72 15.04
CA ASN A 12 1.27 3.01 13.74
C ASN A 12 1.96 2.23 12.59
N ASN A 13 3.29 2.13 12.59
CA ASN A 13 3.99 1.45 11.50
C ASN A 13 3.66 -0.04 11.44
N LYS A 14 3.53 -0.73 12.58
CA LYS A 14 3.15 -2.16 12.57
C LYS A 14 1.78 -2.36 11.93
N GLU A 15 0.80 -1.54 12.28
CA GLU A 15 -0.54 -1.59 11.66
C GLU A 15 -0.50 -1.27 10.16
N LEU A 16 0.34 -0.32 9.74
CA LEU A 16 0.53 0.00 8.33
C LEU A 16 1.17 -1.17 7.56
N TRP A 17 2.14 -1.87 8.15
CA TRP A 17 2.73 -3.08 7.55
C TRP A 17 1.71 -4.21 7.40
N GLU A 18 0.84 -4.42 8.40
CA GLU A 18 -0.24 -5.40 8.35
C GLU A 18 -1.25 -5.03 7.25
N LYS A 19 -1.70 -3.76 7.21
CA LYS A 19 -2.56 -3.26 6.14
C LYS A 19 -1.94 -3.42 4.76
N LYS A 20 -0.65 -3.07 4.59
CA LYS A 20 0.08 -3.25 3.32
C LYS A 20 0.00 -4.70 2.86
N ARG A 21 0.29 -5.65 3.75
CA ARG A 21 0.25 -7.09 3.44
C ARG A 21 -1.16 -7.52 3.03
N ASP A 22 -2.17 -7.06 3.75
CA ASP A 22 -3.56 -7.45 3.53
C ASP A 22 -4.08 -6.88 2.19
N TYR A 23 -3.81 -5.61 1.90
CA TYR A 23 -4.13 -4.99 0.60
C TYR A 23 -3.39 -5.65 -0.56
N LEU A 24 -2.08 -5.95 -0.41
CA LEU A 24 -1.34 -6.68 -1.45
C LEU A 24 -1.93 -8.07 -1.69
N THR A 25 -2.33 -8.76 -0.63
CA THR A 25 -2.91 -10.10 -0.74
C THR A 25 -4.28 -10.04 -1.42
N ALA A 26 -5.13 -9.09 -1.04
CA ALA A 26 -6.43 -8.86 -1.65
C ALA A 26 -6.31 -8.51 -3.14
N LEU A 27 -5.44 -7.57 -3.48
CA LEU A 27 -5.26 -7.09 -4.85
C LEU A 27 -4.64 -8.16 -5.76
N ARG A 28 -3.62 -8.88 -5.30
CA ARG A 28 -3.05 -10.01 -6.05
C ARG A 28 -4.06 -11.13 -6.30
N ARG A 29 -4.94 -11.36 -5.33
CA ARG A 29 -6.01 -12.36 -5.46
C ARG A 29 -7.08 -11.90 -6.44
N SER A 30 -7.49 -10.62 -6.41
CA SER A 30 -8.50 -10.09 -7.33
C SER A 30 -7.99 -10.07 -8.76
N THR A 31 -6.76 -9.59 -8.99
CA THR A 31 -6.14 -9.53 -10.32
C THR A 31 -5.65 -10.88 -10.84
N ARG A 32 -5.74 -11.93 -10.01
CA ARG A 32 -5.21 -13.29 -10.30
C ARG A 32 -3.70 -13.30 -10.59
N GLN A 33 -2.95 -12.37 -10.00
CA GLN A 33 -1.50 -12.26 -10.14
C GLN A 33 -0.82 -12.42 -8.77
N PRO A 34 -0.66 -13.66 -8.26
CA PRO A 34 -0.18 -13.93 -6.91
C PRO A 34 1.25 -13.43 -6.63
N SER A 35 2.05 -13.24 -7.68
CA SER A 35 3.44 -12.79 -7.59
C SER A 35 3.65 -11.34 -8.03
N ALA A 36 2.59 -10.59 -8.35
CA ALA A 36 2.74 -9.22 -8.85
C ALA A 36 3.48 -8.34 -7.82
N SER A 37 4.52 -7.67 -8.29
CA SER A 37 5.22 -6.60 -7.60
C SER A 37 4.33 -5.35 -7.48
N ILE A 38 4.72 -4.43 -6.60
CA ILE A 38 4.01 -3.15 -6.43
C ILE A 38 4.04 -2.33 -7.74
N GLU A 39 5.14 -2.39 -8.51
CA GLU A 39 5.26 -1.68 -9.78
C GLU A 39 4.35 -2.25 -10.88
N GLU A 40 4.21 -3.57 -10.93
CA GLU A 40 3.25 -4.22 -11.84
C GLU A 40 1.80 -3.84 -11.48
N LEU A 41 1.47 -3.85 -10.18
CA LEU A 41 0.15 -3.41 -9.69
C LEU A 41 -0.12 -1.94 -10.00
N ARG A 42 0.89 -1.07 -9.89
CA ARG A 42 0.81 0.32 -10.31
C ARG A 42 0.56 0.45 -11.81
N THR A 43 1.27 -0.32 -12.61
CA THR A 43 1.11 -0.32 -14.07
C THR A 43 -0.32 -0.71 -14.47
N LEU A 44 -0.91 -1.70 -13.78
CA LEU A 44 -2.30 -2.10 -14.00
C LEU A 44 -3.30 -1.02 -13.59
N ALA A 45 -3.05 -0.34 -12.48
CA ALA A 45 -3.88 0.78 -12.04
C ALA A 45 -3.83 1.91 -13.08
N HIS A 46 -2.66 2.23 -13.62
CA HIS A 46 -2.46 3.29 -14.62
C HIS A 46 -2.97 2.92 -16.01
N SER A 47 -2.95 1.64 -16.38
CA SER A 47 -3.49 1.18 -17.68
C SER A 47 -5.02 1.15 -17.73
N GLY A 48 -5.69 1.35 -16.59
CA GLY A 48 -7.15 1.25 -16.50
C GLY A 48 -7.67 -0.19 -16.58
N MET A 49 -6.79 -1.18 -16.37
CA MET A 49 -7.16 -2.60 -16.41
C MET A 49 -7.79 -3.11 -15.11
N LEU A 50 -7.65 -2.36 -14.01
CA LEU A 50 -8.32 -2.66 -12.75
C LEU A 50 -9.80 -2.30 -12.82
N ASP A 51 -10.66 -3.18 -12.30
CA ASP A 51 -12.05 -2.81 -12.06
C ASP A 51 -12.19 -1.78 -10.92
N LYS A 52 -13.40 -1.29 -10.67
CA LYS A 52 -13.64 -0.26 -9.63
C LYS A 52 -13.23 -0.70 -8.22
N SER A 53 -13.46 -1.95 -7.88
CA SER A 53 -13.13 -2.51 -6.55
C SER A 53 -11.63 -2.70 -6.41
N GLU A 54 -10.99 -3.20 -7.47
CA GLU A 54 -9.54 -3.37 -7.53
C GLU A 54 -8.81 -2.03 -7.50
N ARG A 55 -9.36 -1.02 -8.17
CA ARG A 55 -8.82 0.34 -8.15
C ARG A 55 -8.89 0.95 -6.75
N ALA A 56 -10.02 0.79 -6.06
CA ALA A 56 -10.16 1.24 -4.68
C ALA A 56 -9.14 0.56 -3.74
N LEU A 57 -8.93 -0.76 -3.90
CA LEU A 57 -7.91 -1.50 -3.16
C LEU A 57 -6.49 -0.98 -3.45
N TYR A 58 -6.19 -0.65 -4.70
CA TYR A 58 -4.90 -0.06 -5.08
C TYR A 58 -4.72 1.35 -4.52
N ASP A 59 -5.75 2.20 -4.56
CA ASP A 59 -5.68 3.57 -4.03
C ASP A 59 -5.44 3.54 -2.51
N ASP A 60 -6.13 2.67 -1.77
CA ASP A 60 -5.88 2.42 -0.34
C ASP A 60 -4.44 1.92 -0.07
N LEU A 61 -3.96 0.96 -0.87
CA LEU A 61 -2.58 0.48 -0.79
C LEU A 61 -1.59 1.63 -1.03
N SER A 62 -1.85 2.50 -2.00
CA SER A 62 -0.99 3.65 -2.32
C SER A 62 -0.87 4.62 -1.14
N VAL A 63 -1.96 4.87 -0.42
CA VAL A 63 -1.94 5.67 0.81
C VAL A 63 -1.08 5.01 1.88
N VAL A 64 -1.24 3.70 2.10
CA VAL A 64 -0.42 2.96 3.09
C VAL A 64 1.06 3.00 2.73
N LEU A 65 1.42 2.81 1.45
CA LEU A 65 2.79 2.92 0.98
C LEU A 65 3.36 4.32 1.22
N MET A 66 2.59 5.37 0.95
CA MET A 66 2.99 6.75 1.22
C MET A 66 3.26 6.98 2.72
N LEU A 67 2.38 6.49 3.60
CA LEU A 67 2.53 6.62 5.06
C LEU A 67 3.73 5.84 5.60
N LEU A 68 4.09 4.72 4.97
CA LEU A 68 5.29 3.95 5.26
C LEU A 68 6.58 4.58 4.69
N GLY A 69 6.47 5.63 3.86
CA GLY A 69 7.62 6.21 3.14
C GLY A 69 8.11 5.36 1.97
N GLU A 70 7.31 4.39 1.52
CA GLU A 70 7.59 3.51 0.38
C GLU A 70 6.85 3.95 -0.90
N GLY A 71 5.91 4.89 -0.78
CA GLY A 71 5.35 5.58 -1.94
C GLY A 71 6.49 6.28 -2.66
N GLN A 72 6.55 6.17 -3.99
CA GLN A 72 7.43 7.03 -4.77
C GLN A 72 6.98 8.47 -4.52
N LEU A 73 7.64 9.14 -3.58
CA LEU A 73 7.73 10.58 -3.58
C LEU A 73 8.49 10.88 -4.86
N GLU A 74 7.78 11.39 -5.86
CA GLU A 74 8.40 12.00 -7.03
C GLU A 74 9.39 13.05 -6.51
N SER A 75 10.67 12.68 -6.45
CA SER A 75 11.73 13.67 -6.42
C SER A 75 11.70 14.34 -7.78
N ALA A 76 11.33 15.62 -7.73
CA ALA A 76 11.22 16.58 -8.83
C ALA A 76 12.35 16.50 -9.87
#